data_AF-A0A4V3WGE6-F1
#
_entry.id   AF-A0A4V3WGE6-F1
#
_cell.length_a   1.000
_cell.length_b   1.000
_cell.length_c   1.000
_cell.angle_alpha   90.00
_cell.angle_beta   90.00
_cell.angle_gamma   90.00
#
_symmetry.space_group_name_H-M   'P 1'
#
loop_
_entity.id
_entity.type
_entity.pdbx_description
1 polymer ?
#
loop_
_entity_poly.entity_id
_entity_poly.type
_entity_poly.pdbx_seq_one_letter_code
_entity_poly.pdbx_strand_id
1 'polypeptide(L)' 'MRILSRLLVVLGVIVIVVSAVLLGKDVIDINQLHAVANANRSTNFPSPLNNVLITYALSVVGAFLTGLGVSMPRRRVRP' A
#
# COMPACT_ATOMS: atom_id res chain seq x y z
N MET A 1 -9.46 25.19 -10.36
CA MET A 1 -9.11 24.05 -9.48
C MET A 1 -9.87 22.74 -9.75
N ARG A 2 -11.06 22.74 -10.37
CA ARG A 2 -11.85 21.49 -10.59
C ARG A 2 -11.16 20.44 -11.46
N ILE A 3 -10.49 20.85 -12.54
CA ILE A 3 -9.77 19.92 -13.45
C ILE A 3 -8.56 19.28 -12.76
N LEU A 4 -7.73 20.07 -12.08
CA LEU A 4 -6.57 19.53 -11.34
C LEU A 4 -7.00 18.55 -10.26
N SER A 5 -8.07 18.87 -9.51
CA SER A 5 -8.63 17.96 -8.50
C SER A 5 -9.10 16.64 -9.12
N ARG A 6 -9.78 16.67 -10.28
CA ARG A 6 -10.20 15.44 -10.99
C ARG A 6 -9.02 14.62 -11.47
N LEU A 7 -7.98 15.26 -12.00
CA LEU A 7 -6.76 14.58 -12.44
C LEU A 7 -6.05 13.88 -11.28
N LEU A 8 -5.94 14.56 -10.12
CA LEU A 8 -5.34 13.97 -8.92
C LEU A 8 -6.15 12.77 -8.40
N VAL A 9 -7.48 12.84 -8.46
CA VAL A 9 -8.35 11.71 -8.09
C VAL A 9 -8.12 10.53 -9.04
N VAL A 10 -8.12 10.76 -10.36
CA VAL A 10 -7.87 9.70 -11.35
C VAL A 10 -6.49 9.07 -11.14
N LEU A 11 -5.46 9.88 -10.92
CA LEU A 11 -4.10 9.39 -10.66
C LEU A 11 -4.04 8.57 -9.37
N GLY A 12 -4.72 9.01 -8.31
CA GLY A 12 -4.84 8.24 -7.07
C GLY A 12 -5.49 6.88 -7.28
N VAL A 13 -6.57 6.81 -8.06
CA VAL A 13 -7.23 5.54 -8.42
C VAL A 13 -6.29 4.62 -9.19
N ILE A 14 -5.55 5.15 -10.17
CA ILE A 14 -4.57 4.38 -10.94
C ILE A 14 -3.50 3.81 -10.01
N VAL A 15 -2.95 4.62 -9.12
CA VAL A 15 -1.93 4.19 -8.14
C VAL A 15 -2.46 3.06 -7.25
N ILE A 16 -3.70 3.16 -6.76
CA ILE A 16 -4.32 2.11 -5.94
C ILE A 16 -4.44 0.80 -6.73
N VAL A 17 -4.94 0.85 -7.96
CA VAL A 17 -5.11 -0.34 -8.81
C VAL A 17 -3.77 -1.01 -9.10
N VAL A 18 -2.77 -0.23 -9.54
CA VAL A 18 -1.43 -0.76 -9.82
C VAL A 18 -0.80 -1.36 -8.57
N SER A 19 -0.92 -0.68 -7.42
CA SER A 19 -0.37 -1.18 -6.15
C SER A 19 -1.01 -2.49 -5.72
N ALA A 20 -2.32 -2.66 -5.91
CA ALA A 20 -3.02 -3.91 -5.59
C ALA A 20 -2.59 -5.08 -6.49
N VAL A 21 -2.40 -4.82 -7.79
CA VAL A 21 -1.88 -5.83 -8.74
C VAL A 21 -0.46 -6.26 -8.37
N LEU A 22 0.41 -5.28 -8.06
CA LEU A 22 1.78 -5.55 -7.64
C LEU A 22 1.83 -6.33 -6.31
N LEU A 23 1.00 -5.97 -5.34
CA LEU A 23 0.91 -6.72 -4.08
C LEU A 23 0.52 -8.19 -4.32
N GLY A 24 -0.45 -8.44 -5.21
CA GLY A 24 -0.86 -9.80 -5.57
C GLY A 24 0.30 -10.61 -6.16
N LYS A 25 1.11 -9.99 -7.03
CA LYS A 25 2.33 -10.59 -7.57
C LYS A 25 3.36 -10.86 -6.47
N ASP A 26 3.60 -9.89 -5.59
CA ASP A 26 4.57 -10.02 -4.50
C ASP A 26 4.21 -11.17 -3.54
N VAL A 27 2.92 -11.38 -3.28
CA VAL A 27 2.44 -12.53 -2.48
C VAL A 27 2.85 -13.86 -3.12
N ILE A 28 2.71 -13.99 -4.44
CA ILE A 28 3.08 -15.21 -5.17
C ILE A 28 4.60 -15.38 -5.13
N ASP A 29 5.35 -14.33 -5.47
CA ASP A 29 6.81 -14.35 -5.53
C ASP A 29 7.43 -14.70 -4.17
N ILE A 30 6.92 -14.10 -3.08
CA ILE A 30 7.37 -14.38 -1.71
C ILE A 30 7.14 -15.85 -1.37
N ASN A 31 5.96 -16.40 -1.67
CA ASN A 31 5.66 -17.80 -1.36
C ASN A 31 6.55 -18.77 -2.15
N GLN A 32 6.80 -18.48 -3.43
CA GLN A 32 7.69 -19.29 -4.26
C GLN A 32 9.14 -19.24 -3.76
N LEU A 33 9.66 -18.04 -3.50
CA LEU A 33 11.03 -17.86 -2.97
C LEU A 33 11.18 -18.49 -1.59
N HIS A 34 10.15 -18.39 -0.74
CA HIS A 34 10.14 -19.01 0.58
C HIS A 34 10.16 -20.53 0.50
N ALA A 35 9.37 -21.12 -0.40
CA ALA A 35 9.39 -22.57 -0.65
C ALA A 35 10.75 -23.04 -1.18
N VAL A 36 11.33 -22.33 -2.15
CA VAL A 36 12.67 -22.64 -2.70
C VAL A 36 13.76 -22.54 -1.63
N ALA A 37 13.72 -21.50 -0.81
CA ALA A 37 14.70 -21.29 0.25
C ALA A 37 14.60 -22.34 1.38
N ASN A 38 13.38 -22.76 1.73
CA ASN A 38 13.16 -23.87 2.65
C ASN A 38 13.55 -25.22 2.04
N ALA A 39 13.39 -25.43 0.73
CA ALA A 39 13.83 -26.65 0.06
C ALA A 39 15.37 -26.76 -0.01
N ASN A 40 16.05 -25.62 -0.18
CA ASN A 40 17.52 -25.55 -0.24
C ASN A 40 18.20 -25.58 1.14
N ARG A 41 17.44 -25.41 2.23
CA ARG A 41 17.95 -25.51 3.61
C ARG A 41 17.36 -26.73 4.29
N SER A 42 18.13 -27.36 5.19
CA SER A 42 17.61 -28.43 6.05
C SER A 42 16.74 -27.92 7.21
N THR A 43 16.38 -26.63 7.23
CA THR A 43 15.62 -25.98 8.30
C THR A 43 14.57 -25.03 7.75
N ASN A 44 13.36 -25.10 8.32
CA ASN A 44 12.27 -24.19 7.99
C ASN A 44 12.42 -22.87 8.74
N PHE A 45 12.17 -21.75 8.06
CA PHE A 45 12.13 -20.42 8.65
C PHE A 45 10.80 -19.72 8.34
N PRO A 46 10.37 -18.75 9.17
CA PRO A 46 9.09 -18.08 8.99
C PRO A 46 9.02 -17.28 7.68
N SER A 47 7.86 -17.27 7.04
CA SER A 47 7.61 -16.50 5.82
C SER A 47 7.51 -15.00 6.15
N PRO A 48 8.13 -14.11 5.35
CA PRO A 48 8.01 -12.66 5.54
C PRO A 48 6.64 -12.11 5.09
N LEU A 49 5.78 -12.92 4.46
CA LEU A 49 4.51 -12.50 3.85
C LEU A 49 3.62 -11.71 4.81
N ASN A 50 3.45 -12.17 6.06
CA ASN A 50 2.59 -11.48 7.02
C ASN A 50 3.08 -10.05 7.31
N ASN A 51 4.38 -9.86 7.45
CA ASN A 51 4.95 -8.53 7.68
C ASN A 51 4.71 -7.62 6.48
N VAL A 52 4.87 -8.15 5.26
CA VAL A 52 4.60 -7.39 4.02
C VAL A 52 3.14 -6.96 3.94
N LEU A 53 2.20 -7.87 4.22
CA LEU A 53 0.76 -7.55 4.21
C LEU A 53 0.39 -6.52 5.28
N ILE A 54 0.95 -6.62 6.48
CA ILE A 54 0.72 -5.65 7.56
C ILE A 54 1.27 -4.28 7.16
N THR A 55 2.51 -4.21 6.65
CA THR A 55 3.11 -2.94 6.21
C THR A 55 2.30 -2.31 5.09
N TYR A 56 1.81 -3.10 4.12
CA TYR A 56 0.94 -2.61 3.07
C TYR A 56 -0.40 -2.08 3.61
N ALA A 57 -1.05 -2.81 4.51
CA ALA A 57 -2.30 -2.36 5.11
C ALA A 57 -2.10 -1.04 5.88
N LEU A 58 -1.05 -0.94 6.69
CA LEU A 58 -0.71 0.27 7.43
C LEU A 58 -0.37 1.45 6.50
N SER A 59 0.33 1.21 5.39
CA SER A 59 0.66 2.27 4.44
C SER A 59 -0.58 2.80 3.72
N VAL A 60 -1.52 1.93 3.32
CA VAL A 60 -2.81 2.34 2.73
C VAL A 60 -3.63 3.16 3.72
N VAL A 61 -3.77 2.70 4.97
CA VAL A 61 -4.47 3.45 6.01
C VAL A 61 -3.79 4.80 6.28
N GLY A 62 -2.47 4.81 6.41
CA GLY A 62 -1.70 6.03 6.65
C GLY A 62 -1.82 7.05 5.50
N ALA A 63 -1.76 6.59 4.25
CA ALA A 63 -1.93 7.43 3.07
C ALA A 63 -3.36 8.01 3.00
N PHE A 64 -4.38 7.20 3.32
CA PHE A 64 -5.76 7.66 3.37
C PHE A 64 -5.95 8.74 4.44
N LEU A 65 -5.49 8.50 5.67
CA LEU A 65 -5.59 9.46 6.78
C LEU A 65 -4.83 10.76 6.47
N THR A 66 -3.66 10.66 5.86
CA THR A 66 -2.86 11.82 5.42
C THR A 66 -3.62 12.62 4.36
N GLY A 67 -4.22 11.95 3.37
CA GLY A 67 -5.06 12.58 2.36
C GLY A 67 -6.25 13.34 2.96
N LEU A 68 -6.94 12.72 3.93
CA LEU A 68 -8.02 13.38 4.67
C LEU A 68 -7.54 14.63 5.41
N GLY A 69 -6.43 14.54 6.14
CA GLY A 69 -5.86 15.67 6.88
C GLY A 69 -5.48 16.85 5.97
N VAL A 70 -4.91 16.58 4.80
CA VAL A 70 -4.58 17.62 3.81
C VAL A 70 -5.83 18.26 3.20
N SER A 71 -6.92 17.50 3.06
CA SER A 71 -8.17 17.97 2.45
C SER A 71 -9.07 18.80 3.39
N MET A 72 -8.80 18.80 4.70
CA MET A 72 -9.64 19.53 5.66
C MET A 72 -9.55 21.06 5.47
N PRO A 73 -10.69 21.77 5.40
CA PRO A 73 -10.68 23.23 5.32
C PRO A 73 -10.00 23.82 6.56
N ARG A 74 -8.99 24.69 6.38
CA ARG A 74 -8.45 25.49 7.48
C ARG A 74 -9.60 26.31 8.10
N ARG A 75 -9.94 26.01 9.36
CA ARG A 75 -10.90 26.78 10.15
C ARG A 75 -10.43 28.24 10.14
N ARG A 76 -11.16 29.12 9.45
CA ARG A 76 -10.91 30.57 9.56
C ARG A 76 -11.29 30.95 10.99
N VAL A 77 -10.29 31.09 11.85
CA VAL A 77 -10.45 31.82 13.11
C VAL A 77 -10.79 33.24 12.68
N ARG A 78 -12.06 33.63 12.83
CA ARG A 78 -12.45 35.03 12.66
C ARG A 78 -11.85 35.81 13.85
N PRO A 79 -11.32 37.02 13.60
CA PRO A 79 -10.81 37.88 14.66
C PRO A 79 -11.91 38.31 15.63
#